data_AF-A0A945FJI0-F1
#
_entry.id   AF-A0A945FJI0-F1
#
_cell.length_a   1.000
_cell.length_b   1.000
_cell.length_c   1.000
_cell.angle_alpha   90.00
_cell.angle_beta   90.00
_cell.angle_gamma   90.00
#
_symmetry.space_group_name_H-M   'P 1'
#
loop_
_entity.id
_entity.type
_entity.pdbx_description
1 polymer ?
#
loop_
_entity_poly.entity_id
_entity_poly.type
_entity_poly.pdbx_seq_one_letter_code
_entity_poly.pdbx_strand_id
1 'polypeptide(L)' 'MRVKIFSMNNPMGKRGENQQILEDQINDWLSQNKGVEVAMVEQSASGGSFGASLWVISVWYNQSGNQ' A
#
# COMPACT_ATOMS: atom_id res chain seq x y z
N MET A 1 3.46 0.00 17.49
CA MET A 1 3.61 0.14 16.04
C MET A 1 2.89 -1.02 15.35
N ARG A 2 2.13 -0.74 14.29
CA ARG A 2 1.35 -1.70 13.50
C ARG A 2 1.74 -1.56 12.03
N VAL A 3 1.42 -2.57 11.21
CA VAL A 3 1.66 -2.54 9.77
C VAL A 3 0.38 -2.91 9.01
N LYS A 4 0.07 -2.16 7.95
CA LYS A 4 -0.96 -2.48 6.97
C LYS A 4 -0.28 -2.73 5.63
N ILE A 5 -0.53 -3.89 5.03
CA ILE A 5 0.03 -4.27 3.74
C ILE A 5 -1.02 -4.08 2.66
N PHE A 6 -0.61 -3.43 1.58
CA PHE A 6 -1.35 -3.28 0.34
C PHE A 6 -0.56 -3.97 -0.76
N SER A 7 -1.19 -4.87 -1.51
CA SER A 7 -0.49 -5.62 -2.55
C SER A 7 -1.33 -5.71 -3.81
N MET A 8 -0.68 -5.58 -4.95
CA MET A 8 -1.30 -5.74 -6.25
C MET A 8 -0.49 -6.73 -7.08
N ASN A 9 -1.14 -7.78 -7.55
CA ASN A 9 -0.57 -8.73 -8.51
C ASN A 9 -1.31 -8.55 -9.82
N ASN A 10 -0.81 -7.64 -10.66
CA ASN A 10 -1.41 -7.39 -11.97
C ASN A 10 -0.31 -7.42 -13.05
N PRO A 11 -0.07 -8.60 -13.66
CA PRO A 11 0.96 -8.78 -14.67
C PRO A 11 0.65 -8.08 -16.00
N MET A 12 -0.60 -7.69 -16.25
CA MET A 12 -1.07 -7.12 -17.53
C MET A 12 -1.66 -5.71 -17.38
N GLY A 13 -1.47 -5.06 -16.23
CA GLY A 13 -1.97 -3.71 -15.97
C GLY A 13 -1.34 -2.67 -16.88
N LYS A 14 -2.09 -1.62 -17.21
CA LYS A 14 -1.54 -0.46 -17.90
C LYS A 14 -0.48 0.21 -17.02
N ARG A 15 0.55 0.79 -17.64
CA ARG A 15 1.60 1.51 -16.91
C ARG A 15 0.96 2.61 -16.03
N GLY A 16 1.21 2.54 -14.71
CA GLY A 16 0.68 3.50 -13.73
C GLY A 16 -0.65 3.11 -13.08
N GLU A 17 -1.38 2.13 -13.61
CA GLU A 17 -2.68 1.68 -13.08
C GLU A 17 -2.54 1.07 -11.68
N ASN A 18 -1.51 0.23 -11.46
CA ASN A 18 -1.25 -0.37 -10.15
C ASN A 18 -0.92 0.69 -9.08
N GLN A 19 -0.23 1.76 -9.46
CA GLN A 19 0.11 2.84 -8.54
C GLN A 19 -1.15 3.58 -8.09
N GLN A 20 -2.00 3.97 -9.04
CA GLN A 20 -3.22 4.71 -8.75
C GLN A 20 -4.18 3.89 -7.87
N ILE A 21 -4.37 2.60 -8.19
CA ILE A 21 -5.25 1.73 -7.38
C ILE A 21 -4.70 1.55 -5.96
N LEU A 22 -3.39 1.35 -5.80
CA LEU A 22 -2.78 1.21 -4.47
C LEU A 22 -2.89 2.51 -3.66
N GLU A 23 -2.70 3.66 -4.30
CA GLU A 23 -2.85 4.97 -3.68
C GLU A 23 -4.29 5.21 -3.20
N ASP A 24 -5.28 4.93 -4.06
CA ASP A 24 -6.70 5.04 -3.70
C ASP A 24 -7.05 4.13 -2.51
N GLN A 25 -6.56 2.88 -2.51
CA GLN A 25 -6.78 1.95 -1.39
C GLN A 25 -6.15 2.44 -0.08
N ILE A 26 -4.94 3.00 -0.13
CA ILE A 26 -4.28 3.55 1.06
C ILE A 26 -5.06 4.76 1.57
N ASN A 27 -5.47 5.67 0.68
CA ASN A 27 -6.22 6.87 1.03
C ASN A 27 -7.59 6.53 1.62
N ASP A 28 -8.32 5.58 1.03
CA ASP A 28 -9.59 5.09 1.55
C ASP A 28 -9.41 4.50 2.95
N TRP A 29 -8.37 3.69 3.15
CA TRP A 29 -8.06 3.13 4.47
C TRP A 29 -7.73 4.22 5.50
N LEU A 30 -6.89 5.19 5.17
CA LEU A 30 -6.57 6.32 6.05
C LEU A 30 -7.81 7.18 6.34
N SER A 31 -8.70 7.35 5.37
CA SER A 31 -9.94 8.12 5.54
C SER A 31 -10.86 7.51 6.60
N GLN A 32 -10.90 6.18 6.68
CA GLN A 32 -11.71 5.41 7.62
C GLN A 32 -11.05 5.24 8.99
N ASN A 33 -9.74 5.50 9.09
CA ASN A 33 -8.95 5.26 10.30
C ASN A 33 -8.29 6.55 10.79
N LYS A 34 -9.10 7.53 11.25
CA LYS A 34 -8.62 8.87 11.66
C LYS A 34 -7.62 8.90 12.82
N GLY A 35 -7.47 7.80 13.57
CA GLY A 35 -6.47 7.65 14.63
C GLY A 35 -5.15 7.02 14.15
N VAL A 36 -4.94 6.88 12.84
CA VAL A 36 -3.71 6.35 12.27
C VAL A 36 -2.73 7.50 12.03
N GLU A 37 -1.58 7.42 12.70
CA GLU A 37 -0.43 8.26 12.43
C GLU A 37 0.60 7.43 11.64
N VAL A 38 0.82 7.77 10.37
CA VAL A 38 1.76 7.06 9.50
C VAL A 38 3.19 7.37 9.94
N ALA A 39 3.94 6.34 10.28
CA ALA A 39 5.34 6.43 10.70
C ALA A 39 6.31 6.16 9.54
N MET A 40 5.98 5.23 8.65
CA MET A 40 6.82 4.86 7.52
C MET A 40 5.99 4.21 6.41
N VAL A 41 6.39 4.45 5.16
CA VAL A 41 5.84 3.78 3.99
C VAL A 41 7.00 3.20 3.19
N GLU A 42 6.98 1.89 2.97
CA GLU A 42 7.96 1.21 2.14
C GLU A 42 7.27 0.55 0.95
N GLN A 43 7.92 0.59 -0.20
CA GLN A 43 7.46 -0.07 -1.42
C GLN A 43 8.47 -1.15 -1.81
N SER A 44 7.95 -2.32 -2.14
CA SER A 44 8.68 -3.39 -2.79
C SER A 44 7.97 -3.78 -4.06
N ALA A 45 8.73 -4.00 -5.13
CA ALA A 45 8.21 -4.52 -6.37
C ALA A 45 9.09 -5.68 -6.83
N SER A 46 8.47 -6.77 -7.25
CA SER A 46 9.13 -7.87 -7.93
C SER A 46 8.53 -8.05 -9.32
N GLY A 47 9.35 -8.50 -10.26
CA GLY A 47 8.99 -8.60 -11.67
C GLY A 47 10.22 -8.35 -12.54
N GLY A 48 10.66 -9.39 -13.23
CA GLY A 48 11.70 -9.34 -14.27
C GLY A 48 11.08 -9.63 -15.64
N SER A 49 11.90 -9.66 -16.69
CA SER A 49 11.53 -9.64 -18.13
C SER A 49 10.36 -10.54 -18.60
N PHE A 50 9.94 -11.55 -17.82
CA PHE A 50 8.78 -12.42 -18.10
C PHE A 50 7.97 -12.86 -16.85
N GLY A 51 8.20 -12.24 -15.67
CA GLY A 51 7.53 -12.60 -14.43
C GLY A 51 6.34 -11.68 -14.11
N ALA A 52 5.32 -12.21 -13.44
CA ALA A 52 4.21 -11.39 -12.98
C ALA A 52 4.71 -10.28 -12.04
N SER A 53 4.26 -9.04 -12.29
CA SER A 53 4.64 -7.90 -11.45
C SER A 53 3.82 -7.90 -10.17
N LEU A 54 4.50 -8.15 -9.04
CA LEU A 54 3.92 -8.02 -7.70
C LEU A 54 4.40 -6.71 -7.10
N TRP A 55 3.45 -5.85 -6.75
CA TRP A 55 3.70 -4.61 -6.03
C TRP A 55 3.19 -4.76 -4.60
N VAL A 56 4.01 -4.36 -3.64
CA VAL A 56 3.69 -4.39 -2.22
C VAL A 56 4.04 -3.05 -1.62
N ILE A 57 3.10 -2.45 -0.90
CA ILE A 57 3.31 -1.27 -0.06
C ILE A 57 3.01 -1.66 1.38
N SER A 58 3.98 -1.45 2.27
CA SER A 58 3.80 -1.60 3.71
C SER A 58 3.74 -0.24 4.37
N VAL A 59 2.59 0.06 4.98
CA VAL A 59 2.35 1.28 5.76
C VAL A 59 2.49 0.94 7.23
N TRP A 60 3.56 1.42 7.86
CA TRP A 60 3.81 1.31 9.28
C TRP A 60 3.21 2.52 9.99
N TYR A 61 2.47 2.28 11.08
CA TYR A 61 1.72 3.33 11.74
C TYR A 61 1.59 3.13 13.24
N ASN A 62 1.37 4.24 13.92
CA ASN A 62 0.92 4.27 15.31
C ASN A 62 -0.58 4.51 15.34
N GLN A 63 -1.24 3.93 16.32
CA GLN A 63 -2.65 4.17 16.56
C GLN A 63 -2.74 5.12 17.75
N SER A 64 -3.17 6.35 17.49
CA SER A 64 -3.54 7.30 18.52
C SER A 64 -4.73 6.69 19.25
N GLY A 65 -4.51 6.24 20.48
CA GLY A 65 -5.61 5.81 21.34
C GLY A 65 -6.45 7.04 21.66
N ASN A 66 -7.69 7.08 21.20
CA ASN A 66 -8.72 7.76 21.98
C ASN A 66 -8.86 6.94 23.27
N GLN A 67 -8.11 7.32 24.30
CA GLN A 67 -8.54 7.10 25.68
C GLN A 67 -9.48 8.23 26.07
#